data_AF-A0A2E7LT38-F1
#
_entry.id   AF-A0A2E7LT38-F1
#
_cell.length_a   1.000
_cell.length_b   1.000
_cell.length_c   1.000
_cell.angle_alpha   90.00
_cell.angle_beta   90.00
_cell.angle_gamma   90.00
#
_symmetry.space_group_name_H-M   'P 1'
#
loop_
_entity.id
_entity.type
_entity.pdbx_description
1 polymer ?
#
loop_
_entity_poly.entity_id
_entity_poly.type
_entity_poly.pdbx_seq_one_letter_code
_entity_poly.pdbx_strand_id
1 'polypeptide(L)'
;MQYDEIINCPKSGGDLCYKVEINNEITNYLSISCGFWTNSLMISGSDFYNEQVSTLPELYKDIAWTDPETNFIWIPNTINIEDKGMVFANGTHADDWNWAAVKAIPLEEGEEAKVEGQKYKMDMANMTLFKERDYMDALSHIGLLPE
;
A
#
# COMPACT_ATOMS: atom_id res chain seq x y z
N MET A 1 -14.19 21.83 -5.93
CA MET A 1 -14.59 20.58 -6.62
C MET A 1 -13.46 19.61 -6.35
N GLN A 2 -13.77 18.44 -5.79
CA GLN A 2 -12.80 17.37 -5.66
C GLN A 2 -12.82 16.64 -7.00
N TYR A 3 -11.72 16.74 -7.75
CA TYR A 3 -11.59 16.03 -9.03
C TYR A 3 -10.94 14.69 -8.76
N ASP A 4 -11.79 13.67 -8.67
CA ASP A 4 -11.37 12.27 -8.62
C ASP A 4 -11.39 11.72 -10.06
N GLU A 5 -10.25 11.25 -10.52
CA GLU A 5 -10.06 10.69 -11.86
C GLU A 5 -9.43 9.30 -11.75
N ILE A 6 -9.81 8.39 -12.65
CA ILE A 6 -9.13 7.11 -12.84
C ILE A 6 -8.26 7.23 -14.08
N ILE A 7 -6.96 6.99 -13.90
CA ILE A 7 -5.96 7.05 -14.97
C ILE A 7 -5.21 5.71 -15.07
N ASN A 8 -4.45 5.55 -16.15
CA ASN A 8 -3.51 4.44 -16.26
C ASN A 8 -2.32 4.67 -15.31
N CYS A 9 -1.95 3.65 -14.55
CA CYS A 9 -0.80 3.68 -13.66
C CYS A 9 0.50 3.77 -14.48
N PRO A 10 1.34 4.79 -14.27
CA PRO A 10 2.59 4.96 -15.02
C PRO A 10 3.63 3.87 -14.70
N LYS A 11 3.61 3.30 -13.48
CA LYS A 11 4.52 2.21 -13.08
C LYS A 11 4.16 0.87 -13.73
N SER A 12 2.87 0.52 -13.70
CA SER A 12 2.45 -0.84 -14.04
C SER A 12 1.79 -0.96 -15.41
N GLY A 13 1.26 0.15 -15.96
CA GLY A 13 0.38 0.17 -17.12
C GLY A 13 -1.05 -0.29 -16.82
N GLY A 14 -1.38 -0.61 -15.56
CA GLY A 14 -2.75 -0.98 -15.16
C GLY A 14 -3.71 0.21 -15.24
N ASP A 15 -4.99 -0.05 -15.37
CA ASP A 15 -6.04 0.94 -15.67
C ASP A 15 -6.78 1.49 -14.44
N LEU A 16 -6.38 1.07 -13.23
CA LEU A 16 -7.02 1.46 -11.97
C LEU A 16 -6.05 2.22 -11.06
N CYS A 17 -5.76 3.46 -11.43
CA CYS A 17 -5.03 4.41 -10.60
C CYS A 17 -5.90 5.62 -10.26
N TYR A 18 -6.20 5.80 -8.99
CA TYR A 18 -6.91 6.98 -8.50
C TYR A 18 -5.96 8.18 -8.51
N LYS A 19 -6.41 9.27 -9.11
CA LYS A 19 -5.81 10.59 -9.04
C LYS A 19 -6.80 11.51 -8.34
N VAL A 20 -6.38 12.09 -7.22
CA VAL A 20 -7.22 12.95 -6.38
C VAL A 20 -6.53 14.29 -6.22
N GLU A 21 -7.14 15.35 -6.76
CA GLU A 21 -6.69 16.71 -6.55
C GLU A 21 -7.15 17.21 -5.17
N ILE A 22 -6.19 17.42 -4.26
CA ILE A 22 -6.45 17.93 -2.91
C ILE A 22 -6.60 19.45 -2.95
N ASN A 23 -5.70 20.11 -3.66
CA ASN A 23 -5.71 21.54 -3.95
C ASN A 23 -4.89 21.81 -5.22
N ASN A 24 -4.66 23.09 -5.53
CA ASN A 24 -3.92 23.50 -6.74
C ASN A 24 -2.44 23.07 -6.77
N GLU A 25 -1.88 22.62 -5.65
CA GLU A 25 -0.46 22.27 -5.49
C GLU A 25 -0.26 20.76 -5.25
N ILE A 26 -1.23 20.10 -4.63
CA ILE A 26 -1.12 18.72 -4.17
C ILE A 26 -2.13 17.84 -4.90
N THR A 27 -1.60 16.84 -5.60
CA THR A 27 -2.37 15.74 -6.20
C THR A 27 -1.84 14.44 -5.63
N ASN A 28 -2.75 13.59 -5.15
CA ASN A 28 -2.45 12.25 -4.67
C ASN A 28 -2.72 11.22 -5.77
N TYR A 29 -1.89 10.20 -5.83
CA TYR A 29 -2.02 9.08 -6.74
C TYR A 29 -1.95 7.77 -5.96
N LEU A 30 -2.92 6.89 -6.18
CA LEU A 30 -2.96 5.55 -5.59
C LEU A 30 -3.36 4.53 -6.66
N SER A 31 -2.43 3.66 -7.02
CA SER A 31 -2.67 2.59 -7.98
C SER A 31 -3.17 1.34 -7.27
N ILE A 32 -4.44 1.01 -7.48
CA ILE A 32 -4.99 -0.28 -7.05
C ILE A 32 -4.54 -1.40 -7.99
N SER A 33 -4.12 -1.08 -9.22
CA SER A 33 -3.55 -2.09 -10.12
C SER A 33 -2.19 -2.64 -9.66
N CYS A 34 -1.40 -1.90 -8.87
CA CYS A 34 -0.09 -2.39 -8.43
C CYS A 34 0.27 -2.13 -6.96
N GLY A 35 -0.55 -1.40 -6.19
CA GLY A 35 -0.32 -1.16 -4.77
C GLY A 35 0.67 -0.04 -4.44
N PHE A 36 1.11 0.72 -5.45
CA PHE A 36 2.00 1.85 -5.25
C PHE A 36 1.20 3.16 -5.19
N TRP A 37 1.71 4.09 -4.40
CA TRP A 37 1.15 5.43 -4.26
C TRP A 37 2.24 6.50 -4.33
N THR A 38 1.84 7.72 -4.68
CA THR A 38 2.70 8.91 -4.66
C THR A 38 1.85 10.17 -4.52
N ASN A 39 2.51 11.33 -4.39
CA ASN A 39 1.86 12.63 -4.53
C ASN A 39 2.83 13.68 -5.09
N SER A 40 2.32 14.89 -5.40
CA SER A 40 3.11 15.98 -5.97
C SER A 40 4.33 16.43 -5.13
N LEU A 41 4.42 16.02 -3.85
CA LEU A 41 5.52 16.36 -2.93
C LEU A 41 6.56 15.23 -2.79
N MET A 42 6.29 14.04 -3.33
CA MET A 42 7.16 12.87 -3.30
C MET A 42 8.30 13.00 -4.31
N ILE A 43 9.14 14.01 -4.14
CA ILE A 43 10.28 14.32 -5.02
C ILE A 43 11.56 14.09 -4.24
N SER A 44 12.58 13.51 -4.88
CA SER A 44 13.89 13.29 -4.27
C SER A 44 14.45 14.58 -3.64
N GLY A 45 14.84 14.50 -2.37
CA GLY A 45 15.42 15.62 -1.62
C GLY A 45 14.40 16.63 -1.06
N SER A 46 13.08 16.44 -1.28
CA SER A 46 12.07 17.24 -0.59
C SER A 46 11.98 16.85 0.89
N ASP A 47 11.62 17.81 1.75
CA ASP A 47 11.43 17.54 3.19
C ASP A 47 10.36 16.48 3.41
N PHE A 48 9.25 16.55 2.66
CA PHE A 48 8.18 15.56 2.72
C PHE A 48 8.69 14.15 2.41
N TYR A 49 9.41 13.97 1.31
CA TYR A 49 9.95 12.66 0.94
C TYR A 49 10.95 12.14 1.99
N ASN A 50 11.84 13.00 2.49
CA ASN A 50 12.83 12.64 3.50
C ASN A 50 12.16 12.18 4.82
N GLU A 51 11.09 12.86 5.25
CA GLU A 51 10.32 12.44 6.41
C GLU A 51 9.64 11.09 6.18
N GLN A 52 8.96 10.92 5.04
CA GLN A 52 8.30 9.64 4.71
C GLN A 52 9.32 8.48 4.68
N VAL A 53 10.38 8.62 3.90
CA VAL A 53 11.38 7.56 3.70
C VAL A 53 12.13 7.20 4.98
N SER A 54 12.27 8.13 5.93
CA SER A 54 12.92 7.84 7.22
C SER A 54 12.18 6.80 8.07
N THR A 55 10.87 6.65 7.84
CA THR A 55 10.00 5.73 8.59
C THR A 55 9.70 4.44 7.83
N LEU A 56 10.02 4.38 6.54
CA LEU A 56 9.72 3.22 5.71
C LEU A 56 10.65 2.03 6.02
N PRO A 57 10.16 0.78 5.90
CA PRO A 57 11.01 -0.39 5.85
C PRO A 57 12.03 -0.31 4.71
N GLU A 58 13.23 -0.87 4.89
CA GLU A 58 14.28 -0.86 3.84
C GLU A 58 13.77 -1.43 2.51
N LEU A 59 13.01 -2.53 2.54
CA LEU A 59 12.41 -3.10 1.35
C LEU A 59 11.58 -2.09 0.55
N TYR A 60 10.80 -1.23 1.23
CA TYR A 60 9.94 -0.24 0.57
C TYR A 60 10.76 0.83 -0.13
N LYS A 61 11.95 1.16 0.41
CA LYS A 61 12.91 2.08 -0.20
C LYS A 61 13.54 1.44 -1.42
N ASP A 62 13.93 0.17 -1.31
CA ASP A 62 14.57 -0.59 -2.39
C ASP A 62 13.66 -0.80 -3.60
N ILE A 63 12.36 -1.00 -3.38
CA ILE A 63 11.37 -1.16 -4.46
C ILE A 63 10.66 0.12 -4.86
N ALA A 64 11.05 1.26 -4.27
CA ALA A 64 10.53 2.56 -4.69
C ALA A 64 10.88 2.82 -6.15
N TRP A 65 9.96 3.46 -6.87
CA TRP A 65 10.11 3.72 -8.30
C TRP A 65 9.93 5.20 -8.60
N THR A 66 10.95 5.80 -9.22
CA THR A 66 10.85 7.18 -9.71
C THR A 66 10.22 7.18 -11.09
N ASP A 67 9.11 7.89 -11.21
CA ASP A 67 8.42 8.10 -12.48
C ASP A 67 9.31 8.93 -13.42
N PRO A 68 9.68 8.42 -14.61
CA PRO A 68 10.53 9.13 -15.54
C PRO A 68 9.87 10.37 -16.16
N GLU A 69 8.54 10.47 -16.15
CA GLU A 69 7.82 11.62 -16.72
C GLU A 69 7.64 12.74 -15.69
N THR A 70 7.31 12.38 -14.45
CA THR A 70 6.97 13.37 -13.40
C THR A 70 8.07 13.58 -12.36
N ASN A 71 9.05 12.66 -12.27
CA ASN A 71 10.03 12.54 -11.18
C ASN A 71 9.43 12.27 -9.80
N PHE A 72 8.15 11.91 -9.72
CA PHE A 72 7.53 11.51 -8.46
C PHE A 72 7.98 10.11 -8.08
N ILE A 73 8.29 9.95 -6.79
CA ILE A 73 8.72 8.68 -6.22
C ILE A 73 7.48 7.94 -5.73
N TRP A 74 7.23 6.78 -6.34
CA TRP A 74 6.17 5.87 -5.99
C TRP A 74 6.70 4.86 -4.99
N ILE A 75 5.97 4.71 -3.88
CA ILE A 75 6.31 3.77 -2.82
C ILE A 75 5.17 2.77 -2.61
N PRO A 76 5.47 1.56 -2.10
CA PRO A 76 4.43 0.60 -1.78
C PRO A 76 3.49 1.15 -0.71
N ASN A 77 2.20 0.86 -0.84
CA ASN A 77 1.20 1.17 0.17
C ASN A 77 1.07 -0.01 1.15
N THR A 78 0.81 0.31 2.41
CA THR A 78 0.40 -0.68 3.41
C THR A 78 -1.07 -0.47 3.74
N ILE A 79 -1.87 -1.51 3.51
CA ILE A 79 -3.26 -1.54 3.93
C ILE A 79 -3.33 -2.26 5.27
N ASN A 80 -4.00 -1.67 6.26
CA ASN A 80 -4.26 -2.31 7.54
C ASN A 80 -5.65 -1.90 8.04
N ILE A 81 -6.60 -2.84 7.94
CA ILE A 81 -8.00 -2.63 8.29
C ILE A 81 -8.34 -3.63 9.40
N GLU A 82 -8.70 -3.10 10.58
CA GLU A 82 -8.80 -3.86 11.84
C GLU A 82 -9.63 -5.15 11.71
N ASP A 83 -10.79 -5.08 11.05
CA ASP A 83 -11.75 -6.19 10.94
C ASP A 83 -11.69 -6.95 9.62
N LYS A 84 -10.74 -6.61 8.72
CA LYS A 84 -10.58 -7.25 7.40
C LYS A 84 -9.25 -7.95 7.26
N GLY A 85 -8.16 -7.22 7.47
CA GLY A 85 -6.83 -7.72 7.19
C GLY A 85 -5.81 -6.65 6.87
N MET A 86 -4.62 -7.11 6.51
CA MET A 86 -3.48 -6.27 6.18
C MET A 86 -2.84 -6.75 4.88
N VAL A 87 -2.46 -5.81 4.02
CA VAL A 87 -1.66 -6.05 2.81
C VAL A 87 -0.40 -5.19 2.86
N PHE A 88 0.76 -5.78 2.66
CA PHE A 88 2.06 -5.11 2.76
C PHE A 88 3.10 -5.80 1.86
N ALA A 89 4.15 -5.08 1.46
CA ALA A 89 5.25 -5.69 0.71
C ALA A 89 6.13 -6.51 1.67
N ASN A 90 6.41 -7.75 1.30
CA ASN A 90 7.18 -8.71 2.10
C ASN A 90 8.23 -9.42 1.23
N GLY A 91 9.48 -9.39 1.66
CA GLY A 91 10.60 -9.91 0.88
C GLY A 91 11.94 -9.58 1.50
N THR A 92 13.01 -10.11 0.93
CA THR A 92 14.38 -9.90 1.41
C THR A 92 15.12 -8.81 0.65
N HIS A 93 14.78 -8.58 -0.62
CA HIS A 93 15.39 -7.54 -1.47
C HIS A 93 14.48 -7.21 -2.67
N ALA A 94 14.82 -6.18 -3.44
CA ALA A 94 14.00 -5.68 -4.54
C ALA A 94 13.65 -6.71 -5.63
N ASP A 95 14.52 -7.68 -5.88
CA ASP A 95 14.28 -8.75 -6.86
C ASP A 95 13.55 -9.98 -6.30
N ASP A 96 13.34 -10.05 -4.97
CA ASP A 96 12.67 -11.18 -4.30
C ASP A 96 11.74 -10.66 -3.20
N TRP A 97 10.56 -10.22 -3.65
CA TRP A 97 9.48 -9.77 -2.79
C TRP A 97 8.12 -10.08 -3.40
N ASN A 98 7.11 -10.09 -2.54
CA ASN A 98 5.71 -10.36 -2.86
C ASN A 98 4.81 -9.44 -2.01
N TRP A 99 3.58 -9.24 -2.46
CA TRP A 99 2.53 -8.72 -1.60
C TRP A 99 2.11 -9.82 -0.62
N ALA A 100 2.25 -9.56 0.67
CA ALA A 100 1.69 -10.40 1.71
C ALA A 100 0.30 -9.90 2.09
N ALA A 101 -0.67 -10.81 2.16
CA ALA A 101 -2.00 -10.53 2.69
C ALA A 101 -2.28 -11.44 3.89
N VAL A 102 -2.82 -10.86 4.97
CA VAL A 102 -3.25 -11.57 6.17
C VAL A 102 -4.66 -11.13 6.53
N LYS A 103 -5.52 -12.06 6.94
CA LYS A 103 -6.88 -11.77 7.37
C LYS A 103 -6.92 -11.34 8.83
N ALA A 104 -7.89 -10.51 9.18
CA ALA A 104 -8.25 -10.26 10.57
C ALA A 104 -9.03 -11.46 11.13
N ILE A 105 -8.63 -11.93 12.29
CA ILE A 105 -9.34 -12.97 13.05
C ILE A 105 -9.72 -12.43 14.43
N PRO A 106 -10.90 -12.81 14.97
CA PRO A 106 -11.29 -12.37 16.31
C PRO A 106 -10.27 -12.84 17.35
N LEU A 107 -10.06 -12.03 18.38
CA LEU A 107 -9.25 -12.47 19.52
C LEU A 107 -9.94 -13.63 20.23
N GLU A 108 -9.14 -14.58 20.73
CA GLU A 108 -9.66 -15.64 21.59
C GLU A 108 -10.00 -15.10 22.98
N GLU A 109 -10.95 -15.75 23.66
CA GLU A 109 -11.36 -15.37 25.01
C GLU A 109 -10.14 -15.40 25.97
N GLY A 110 -9.78 -14.23 26.51
CA GLY A 110 -8.60 -14.05 27.37
C GLY A 110 -7.34 -13.49 26.68
N GLU A 111 -7.33 -13.32 25.35
CA GLU A 111 -6.27 -12.59 24.63
C GLU A 111 -6.48 -11.06 24.62
N GLU A 112 -7.64 -10.59 25.06
CA GLU A 112 -8.06 -9.16 25.15
C GLU A 112 -7.13 -8.29 26.04
N ALA A 113 -6.10 -8.88 26.65
CA ALA A 113 -5.27 -8.28 27.67
C ALA A 113 -4.13 -7.37 27.17
N LYS A 114 -3.89 -7.22 25.85
CA LYS A 114 -2.71 -6.47 25.36
C LYS A 114 -3.00 -5.04 24.89
N VAL A 115 -4.22 -4.75 24.42
CA VAL A 115 -4.63 -3.40 23.98
C VAL A 115 -6.13 -3.24 24.25
N GLU A 116 -6.51 -2.31 25.13
CA GLU A 116 -7.93 -2.08 25.47
C GLU A 116 -8.74 -1.75 24.20
N GLY A 117 -9.77 -2.54 23.93
CA GLY A 117 -10.73 -2.31 22.83
C GLY A 117 -10.41 -2.99 21.51
N GLN A 118 -9.25 -3.64 21.36
CA GLN A 118 -8.91 -4.40 20.16
C GLN A 118 -9.75 -5.68 20.08
N LYS A 119 -10.49 -5.89 18.99
CA LYS A 119 -11.36 -7.09 18.80
C LYS A 119 -10.76 -8.14 17.88
N TYR A 120 -9.80 -7.74 17.06
CA TYR A 120 -9.22 -8.56 16.02
C TYR A 120 -7.68 -8.53 16.08
N LYS A 121 -7.06 -9.64 15.71
CA LYS A 121 -5.63 -9.75 15.41
C LYS A 121 -5.42 -10.12 13.95
N MET A 122 -4.28 -9.75 13.40
CA MET A 122 -3.89 -10.19 12.06
C MET A 122 -3.36 -11.62 12.12
N ASP A 123 -3.90 -12.50 11.28
CA ASP A 123 -3.50 -13.90 11.20
C ASP A 123 -2.20 -14.06 10.39
N MET A 124 -1.09 -13.69 11.02
CA MET A 124 0.25 -13.78 10.43
C MET A 124 0.67 -15.24 10.15
N ALA A 125 0.04 -16.22 10.80
CA ALA A 125 0.36 -17.64 10.59
C ALA A 125 -0.17 -18.16 9.26
N ASN A 126 -1.31 -17.63 8.78
CA ASN A 126 -1.93 -18.00 7.51
C ASN A 126 -1.73 -16.92 6.42
N MET A 127 -0.57 -16.25 6.45
CA MET A 127 -0.18 -15.26 5.45
C MET A 127 -0.14 -15.87 4.05
N THR A 128 -0.78 -15.19 3.09
CA THR A 128 -0.77 -15.56 1.68
C THR A 128 0.09 -14.59 0.90
N LEU A 129 0.92 -15.10 -0.01
CA LEU A 129 1.81 -14.30 -0.85
C LEU A 129 1.26 -14.19 -2.28
N PHE A 130 1.32 -12.99 -2.82
CA PHE A 130 0.88 -12.60 -4.16
C PHE A 130 2.04 -11.93 -4.89
N LYS A 131 2.23 -12.20 -6.19
CA LYS A 131 3.33 -11.59 -6.94
C LYS A 131 3.17 -10.08 -7.02
N GLU A 132 4.22 -9.35 -7.43
CA GLU A 132 4.18 -7.89 -7.61
C GLU A 132 2.92 -7.39 -8.35
N ARG A 133 2.47 -8.13 -9.37
CA ARG A 133 1.35 -7.76 -10.24
C ARG A 133 -0.02 -8.24 -9.77
N ASP A 134 -0.08 -8.97 -8.67
CA ASP A 134 -1.30 -9.61 -8.14
C ASP A 134 -1.82 -8.86 -6.89
N TYR A 135 -1.56 -7.54 -6.80
CA TYR A 135 -1.98 -6.73 -5.65
C TYR A 135 -3.51 -6.70 -5.48
N MET A 136 -4.27 -6.69 -6.58
CA MET A 136 -5.74 -6.73 -6.53
C MET A 136 -6.24 -8.05 -5.93
N ASP A 137 -5.56 -9.16 -6.19
CA ASP A 137 -5.88 -10.46 -5.60
C ASP A 137 -5.59 -10.45 -4.10
N ALA A 138 -4.51 -9.78 -3.67
CA ALA A 138 -4.21 -9.58 -2.25
C ALA A 138 -5.31 -8.75 -1.54
N LEU A 139 -5.83 -7.72 -2.19
CA LEU A 139 -6.95 -6.92 -1.67
C LEU A 139 -8.27 -7.72 -1.63
N SER A 140 -8.54 -8.52 -2.67
CA SER A 140 -9.71 -9.39 -2.73
C SER A 140 -9.64 -10.47 -1.64
N HIS A 141 -8.45 -11.01 -1.39
CA HIS A 141 -8.21 -11.99 -0.32
C HIS A 141 -8.61 -11.49 1.06
N ILE A 142 -8.36 -10.20 1.38
CA ILE A 142 -8.79 -9.60 2.65
C ILE A 142 -10.21 -9.02 2.59
N GLY A 143 -10.92 -9.15 1.46
CA GLY A 143 -12.30 -8.74 1.30
C GLY A 143 -12.50 -7.23 1.09
N LEU A 144 -11.51 -6.53 0.54
CA LEU A 144 -11.64 -5.12 0.15
C LEU A 144 -12.14 -4.93 -1.27
N LEU A 145 -11.94 -5.93 -2.13
CA LEU A 145 -12.49 -5.98 -3.49
C LEU A 145 -13.37 -7.23 -3.63
N PRO A 146 -14.39 -7.20 -4.50
CA PRO A 146 -15.13 -8.40 -4.88
C PRO A 146 -14.20 -9.43 -5.55
N GLU A 147 -14.48 -10.73 -5.32
CA GLU A 147 -13.86 -11.84 -6.06
C GLU A 147 -14.36 -11.95 -7.51
#